data_AF-A0A452ZJD1-F1
#
_entry.id   AF-A0A452ZJD1-F1
#
_cell.length_a   1.000
_cell.length_b   1.000
_cell.length_c   1.000
_cell.angle_alpha   90.00
_cell.angle_beta   90.00
_cell.angle_gamma   90.00
#
_symmetry.space_group_name_H-M   'P 1'
#
loop_
_entity.id
_entity.type
_entity.pdbx_description
1 polymer ?
#
loop_
_entity_poly.entity_id
_entity_poly.type
_entity_poly.pdbx_seq_one_letter_code
_entity_poly.pdbx_strand_id
1 'polypeptide(L)'
;AAAAPPPPAARKGWVRGLLKFGVFAAFAGAIGGAGYATHAYSLSEVDKKTLEFRKEMTTPIPVAEDASEFEKFRARAYETAMKVPVAAIELYLEIRARIEDHVVGFTEPASDKLLPDLHPDDQNIFTLVVDLTDTLVCNDWQRERGWKTFKRPGVEAFLQHMATMYEVVVYSDQVQMVSCF
;
A
#
# COMPACT_ATOMS: atom_id res chain seq x y z
N ALA A 1 47.10 57.78 0.50
CA ALA A 1 47.36 56.33 0.50
C ALA A 1 46.03 55.62 0.28
N ALA A 2 45.80 55.04 -0.89
CA ALA A 2 44.56 54.31 -1.19
C ALA A 2 44.62 52.93 -0.51
N ALA A 3 43.60 52.62 0.28
CA ALA A 3 43.47 51.34 0.99
C ALA A 3 43.23 50.20 0.00
N ALA A 4 43.97 49.09 0.17
CA ALA A 4 43.82 47.89 -0.64
C ALA A 4 42.44 47.22 -0.39
N PRO A 5 41.78 46.67 -1.42
CA PRO A 5 40.50 46.00 -1.25
C PRO A 5 40.65 44.67 -0.47
N PRO A 6 39.66 44.28 0.34
CA PRO A 6 39.73 43.07 1.16
C PRO A 6 39.67 41.78 0.30
N PRO A 7 40.28 40.67 0.77
CA PRO A 7 40.38 39.43 -0.01
C PRO A 7 39.04 38.69 -0.15
N PRO A 8 38.82 37.94 -1.25
CA PRO A 8 37.52 37.34 -1.58
C PRO A 8 37.22 36.09 -0.76
N ALA A 9 36.53 36.25 0.36
CA ALA A 9 36.00 35.16 1.18
C ALA A 9 34.55 34.79 0.79
N ALA A 10 34.32 34.13 -0.35
CA ALA A 10 32.94 33.77 -0.75
C ALA A 10 32.73 32.41 -1.45
N ARG A 11 33.79 31.68 -1.81
CA ARG A 11 33.67 30.52 -2.72
C ARG A 11 33.20 29.22 -2.03
N LYS A 12 33.45 29.04 -0.73
CA LYS A 12 33.16 27.81 0.02
C LYS A 12 31.68 27.67 0.45
N GLY A 13 30.99 28.78 0.67
CA GLY A 13 29.56 28.80 1.00
C GLY A 13 28.67 28.45 -0.19
N TRP A 14 29.03 28.95 -1.38
CA TRP A 14 28.31 28.69 -2.63
C TRP A 14 28.34 27.21 -3.01
N VAL A 15 29.51 26.57 -3.02
CA VAL A 15 29.66 25.15 -3.41
C VAL A 15 28.87 24.24 -2.45
N ARG A 16 28.86 24.56 -1.16
CA ARG A 16 28.07 23.83 -0.16
C ARG A 16 26.57 24.04 -0.35
N GLY A 17 26.15 25.22 -0.77
CA GLY A 17 24.76 25.51 -1.17
C GLY A 17 24.33 24.66 -2.37
N LEU A 18 25.11 24.68 -3.46
CA LEU A 18 24.85 23.88 -4.66
C LEU A 18 24.77 22.37 -4.35
N LEU A 19 25.66 21.86 -3.49
CA LEU A 19 25.64 20.45 -3.10
C LEU A 19 24.33 20.08 -2.37
N LYS A 20 23.85 20.93 -1.47
CA LYS A 20 22.59 20.71 -0.75
C LYS A 20 21.40 20.73 -1.71
N PHE A 21 21.36 21.68 -2.64
CA PHE A 21 20.32 21.73 -3.67
C PHE A 21 20.34 20.49 -4.57
N GLY A 22 21.52 20.00 -4.95
CA GLY A 22 21.66 18.78 -5.74
C GLY A 22 21.09 17.54 -5.05
N VAL A 23 21.37 17.37 -3.75
CA VAL A 23 20.79 16.28 -2.95
C VAL A 23 19.28 16.37 -2.86
N PHE A 24 18.74 17.57 -2.61
CA PHE A 24 17.29 17.78 -2.55
C PHE A 24 16.60 17.52 -3.90
N ALA A 25 17.19 17.99 -5.00
CA ALA A 25 16.67 17.78 -6.35
C ALA A 25 16.68 16.29 -6.73
N ALA A 26 17.74 15.55 -6.37
CA ALA A 26 17.81 14.12 -6.60
C ALA A 26 16.72 13.36 -5.83
N PHE A 27 16.49 13.71 -4.56
CA PHE A 27 15.45 13.10 -3.74
C PHE A 27 14.04 13.40 -4.28
N ALA A 28 13.76 14.66 -4.63
CA ALA A 28 12.48 15.05 -5.21
C ALA A 28 12.23 14.36 -6.57
N GLY A 29 13.26 14.25 -7.41
CA GLY A 29 13.19 13.52 -8.67
C GLY A 29 12.92 12.02 -8.48
N ALA A 30 13.56 11.39 -7.48
CA ALA A 30 13.33 9.99 -7.15
C ALA A 30 11.88 9.74 -6.68
N ILE A 31 11.35 10.59 -5.78
CA ILE A 31 9.95 10.50 -5.33
C ILE A 31 8.99 10.71 -6.50
N GLY A 32 9.21 11.74 -7.32
CA GLY A 32 8.35 12.03 -8.47
C GLY A 32 8.34 10.88 -9.48
N GLY A 33 9.52 10.31 -9.79
CA GLY A 33 9.65 9.16 -10.68
C GLY A 33 8.97 7.91 -10.13
N ALA A 34 9.17 7.60 -8.85
CA ALA A 34 8.49 6.48 -8.19
C ALA A 34 6.96 6.67 -8.17
N GLY A 35 6.47 7.88 -7.87
CA GLY A 35 5.05 8.22 -7.91
C GLY A 35 4.44 8.05 -9.30
N TYR A 36 5.14 8.50 -10.34
CA TYR A 36 4.72 8.29 -11.72
C TYR A 36 4.67 6.80 -12.09
N ALA A 37 5.71 6.03 -11.71
CA ALA A 37 5.75 4.60 -11.97
C ALA A 37 4.61 3.85 -11.26
N THR A 38 4.27 4.25 -10.04
CA THR A 38 3.12 3.70 -9.30
C THR A 38 1.79 4.03 -9.99
N HIS A 39 1.63 5.24 -10.53
CA HIS A 39 0.40 5.65 -11.19
C HIS A 39 0.25 5.05 -12.61
N ALA A 40 1.34 4.92 -13.36
CA ALA A 40 1.30 4.53 -14.77
C ALA A 40 1.39 3.02 -15.01
N TYR A 41 1.92 2.24 -14.06
CA TYR A 41 2.18 0.81 -14.23
C TYR A 41 1.69 -0.02 -13.04
N SER A 42 1.25 -1.25 -13.32
CA SER A 42 0.91 -2.23 -12.29
C SER A 42 2.16 -2.75 -11.57
N LEU A 43 2.02 -3.23 -10.33
CA LEU A 43 3.15 -3.71 -9.52
C LEU A 43 3.92 -4.84 -10.22
N SER A 44 3.22 -5.77 -10.87
CA SER A 44 3.82 -6.89 -11.62
C SER A 44 4.57 -6.43 -12.87
N GLU A 45 4.09 -5.40 -13.56
CA GLU A 45 4.80 -4.82 -14.71
C GLU A 45 6.10 -4.12 -14.29
N VAL A 46 6.07 -3.38 -13.17
CA VAL A 46 7.28 -2.73 -12.63
C VAL A 46 8.25 -3.78 -12.11
N ASP A 47 7.78 -4.81 -11.40
CA ASP A 47 8.62 -5.92 -10.97
C ASP A 47 9.29 -6.59 -12.18
N LYS A 48 8.55 -6.93 -13.23
CA LYS A 48 9.12 -7.52 -14.46
C LYS A 48 10.21 -6.66 -15.10
N LYS A 49 9.95 -5.36 -15.28
CA LYS A 49 10.93 -4.44 -15.89
C LYS A 49 12.17 -4.28 -15.02
N THR A 50 12.00 -4.21 -13.70
CA THR A 50 13.11 -4.06 -12.77
C THR A 50 13.86 -5.37 -12.54
N LEU A 51 13.23 -6.53 -12.72
CA LEU A 51 13.89 -7.84 -12.62
C LEU A 51 14.97 -8.00 -13.69
N GLU A 52 14.70 -7.58 -14.93
CA GLU A 52 15.70 -7.63 -16.01
C GLU A 52 16.93 -6.79 -15.66
N PHE A 53 16.69 -5.55 -15.21
CA PHE A 53 17.73 -4.63 -14.76
C PHE A 53 18.52 -5.14 -13.55
N ARG A 54 17.83 -5.68 -12.53
CA ARG A 54 18.47 -6.25 -11.33
C ARG A 54 19.35 -7.44 -11.70
N LYS A 55 18.89 -8.31 -12.61
CA LYS A 55 19.67 -9.45 -13.11
C LYS A 55 20.92 -8.95 -13.82
N GLU A 56 20.80 -8.03 -14.76
CA GLU A 56 21.93 -7.44 -15.48
C GLU A 56 22.97 -6.87 -14.52
N MET A 57 22.53 -6.09 -13.53
CA MET A 57 23.42 -5.43 -12.57
C MET A 57 24.04 -6.33 -11.52
N THR A 58 23.42 -7.49 -11.25
CA THR A 58 23.95 -8.50 -10.33
C THR A 58 24.87 -9.48 -11.05
N THR A 59 24.87 -9.53 -12.39
CA THR A 59 25.81 -10.38 -13.11
C THR A 59 27.25 -9.91 -12.87
N PRO A 60 28.15 -10.79 -12.40
CA PRO A 60 29.54 -10.43 -12.21
C PRO A 60 30.18 -10.17 -13.57
N ILE A 61 30.89 -9.04 -13.70
CA ILE A 61 31.65 -8.73 -14.92
C ILE A 61 32.74 -9.81 -15.06
N PRO A 62 32.81 -10.54 -16.19
CA PRO A 62 33.85 -11.52 -16.41
C PRO A 62 35.20 -10.79 -16.58
N VAL A 63 36.08 -10.93 -15.60
CA VAL A 63 37.44 -10.38 -15.64
C VAL A 63 38.41 -11.55 -15.80
N ALA A 64 39.27 -11.50 -16.82
CA ALA A 64 40.28 -12.54 -17.06
C ALA A 64 41.25 -12.66 -15.87
N GLU A 65 41.74 -13.87 -15.57
CA GLU A 65 42.59 -14.09 -14.39
C GLU A 65 43.93 -13.32 -14.45
N ASP A 66 44.41 -13.03 -15.66
CA ASP A 66 45.61 -12.25 -15.98
C ASP A 66 45.36 -10.74 -16.10
N ALA A 67 44.12 -10.27 -15.91
CA ALA A 67 43.78 -8.86 -15.99
C ALA A 67 44.50 -8.02 -14.92
N SER A 68 44.70 -6.74 -15.27
CA SER A 68 45.34 -5.76 -14.40
C SER A 68 44.60 -5.62 -13.06
N GLU A 69 45.34 -5.49 -11.95
CA GLU A 69 44.75 -5.33 -10.61
C GLU A 69 43.78 -4.16 -10.52
N PHE A 70 44.02 -3.11 -11.30
CA PHE A 70 43.12 -1.95 -11.40
C PHE A 70 41.78 -2.31 -12.05
N GLU A 71 41.76 -3.20 -13.03
CA GLU A 71 40.53 -3.67 -13.68
C GLU A 71 39.70 -4.54 -12.74
N LYS A 72 40.37 -5.42 -11.97
CA LYS A 72 39.74 -6.19 -10.90
C LYS A 72 39.13 -5.29 -9.83
N PHE A 73 39.84 -4.22 -9.44
CA PHE A 73 39.34 -3.22 -8.50
C PHE A 73 38.12 -2.46 -9.05
N ARG A 74 38.18 -2.02 -10.32
CA ARG A 74 37.07 -1.32 -10.99
C ARG A 74 35.82 -2.21 -11.10
N ALA A 75 35.98 -3.49 -11.42
CA ALA A 75 34.88 -4.44 -11.50
C ALA A 75 34.19 -4.62 -10.13
N ARG A 76 34.96 -4.80 -9.05
CA ARG A 76 34.41 -4.87 -7.68
C ARG A 76 33.75 -3.56 -7.25
N ALA A 77 34.33 -2.41 -7.60
CA ALA A 77 33.76 -1.11 -7.28
C ALA A 77 32.43 -0.88 -8.01
N TYR A 78 32.33 -1.30 -9.27
CA TYR A 78 31.10 -1.27 -10.05
C TYR A 78 30.03 -2.18 -9.46
N GLU A 79 30.38 -3.44 -9.17
CA GLU A 79 29.47 -4.40 -8.53
C GLU A 79 28.92 -3.86 -7.20
N THR A 80 29.78 -3.29 -6.36
CA THR A 80 29.39 -2.72 -5.07
C THR A 80 28.50 -1.49 -5.25
N ALA A 81 28.81 -0.63 -6.24
CA ALA A 81 28.01 0.54 -6.54
C ALA A 81 26.60 0.16 -7.04
N MET A 82 26.47 -0.92 -7.82
CA MET A 82 25.18 -1.36 -8.37
C MET A 82 24.27 -2.04 -7.34
N LYS A 83 24.81 -2.56 -6.23
CA LYS A 83 23.99 -3.10 -5.13
C LYS A 83 23.06 -2.05 -4.51
N VAL A 84 23.49 -0.79 -4.43
CA VAL A 84 22.70 0.29 -3.80
C VAL A 84 21.43 0.61 -4.62
N PRO A 85 21.50 0.86 -5.94
CA PRO A 85 20.31 1.00 -6.78
C PRO A 85 19.40 -0.23 -6.76
N VAL A 86 19.97 -1.44 -6.81
CA VAL A 86 19.20 -2.70 -6.78
C VAL A 86 18.40 -2.82 -5.49
N ALA A 87 19.04 -2.61 -4.33
CA ALA A 87 18.36 -2.64 -3.03
C ALA A 87 17.30 -1.54 -2.90
N ALA A 88 17.52 -0.36 -3.48
CA ALA A 88 16.53 0.71 -3.48
C ALA A 88 15.27 0.35 -4.30
N ILE A 89 15.45 -0.36 -5.42
CA ILE A 89 14.33 -0.86 -6.24
C ILE A 89 13.56 -1.95 -5.48
N GLU A 90 14.26 -2.88 -4.85
CA GLU A 90 13.64 -3.93 -4.02
C GLU A 90 12.81 -3.33 -2.87
N LEU A 91 13.37 -2.34 -2.18
CA LEU A 91 12.66 -1.61 -1.13
C LEU A 91 11.40 -0.91 -1.66
N TYR A 92 11.47 -0.28 -2.83
CA TYR A 92 10.29 0.34 -3.46
C TYR A 92 9.19 -0.70 -3.75
N LEU A 93 9.55 -1.86 -4.31
CA LEU A 93 8.60 -2.93 -4.61
C LEU A 93 7.96 -3.49 -3.34
N GLU A 94 8.75 -3.72 -2.29
CA GLU A 94 8.26 -4.23 -1.01
C GLU A 94 7.27 -3.27 -0.34
N ILE A 95 7.64 -1.98 -0.23
CA ILE A 95 6.77 -0.96 0.36
C ILE A 95 5.47 -0.87 -0.46
N ARG A 96 5.56 -0.86 -1.79
CA ARG A 96 4.39 -0.79 -2.66
C ARG A 96 3.48 -2.01 -2.49
N ALA A 97 4.04 -3.22 -2.47
CA ALA A 97 3.27 -4.45 -2.29
C ALA A 97 2.51 -4.45 -0.96
N ARG A 98 3.17 -4.03 0.13
CA ARG A 98 2.55 -3.93 1.44
C ARG A 98 1.41 -2.91 1.49
N ILE A 99 1.58 -1.76 0.84
CA ILE A 99 0.53 -0.75 0.77
C ILE A 99 -0.65 -1.27 -0.07
N GLU A 100 -0.39 -1.87 -1.24
CA GLU A 100 -1.43 -2.44 -2.09
C GLU A 100 -2.21 -3.55 -1.37
N ASP A 101 -1.53 -4.46 -0.67
CA ASP A 101 -2.16 -5.51 0.14
C ASP A 101 -3.07 -4.94 1.24
N HIS A 102 -2.61 -3.90 1.94
CA HIS A 102 -3.44 -3.19 2.91
C HIS A 102 -4.66 -2.53 2.26
N VAL A 103 -4.50 -1.91 1.08
CA VAL A 103 -5.61 -1.27 0.37
C VAL A 103 -6.62 -2.31 -0.11
N VAL A 104 -6.15 -3.41 -0.70
CA VAL A 104 -6.96 -4.54 -1.16
C VAL A 104 -7.85 -5.06 -0.03
N GLY A 105 -7.29 -5.23 1.19
CA GLY A 105 -8.08 -5.65 2.35
C GLY A 105 -9.23 -4.72 2.77
N PHE A 106 -9.22 -3.45 2.33
CA PHE A 106 -10.32 -2.50 2.58
C PHE A 106 -11.22 -2.30 1.35
N THR A 107 -10.71 -2.49 0.13
CA THR A 107 -11.43 -2.17 -1.10
C THR A 107 -12.05 -3.38 -1.78
N GLU A 108 -11.44 -4.56 -1.66
CA GLU A 108 -11.97 -5.78 -2.26
C GLU A 108 -12.97 -6.45 -1.31
N PRO A 109 -14.15 -6.86 -1.80
CA PRO A 109 -15.09 -7.62 -0.98
C PRO A 109 -14.42 -8.96 -0.59
N ALA A 110 -14.55 -9.36 0.67
CA ALA A 110 -13.91 -10.57 1.20
C ALA A 110 -14.30 -11.88 0.47
N SER A 111 -15.35 -11.86 -0.35
CA SER A 111 -15.83 -12.98 -1.14
C SER A 111 -16.60 -12.50 -2.37
N ASP A 112 -16.43 -13.17 -3.51
CA ASP A 112 -17.21 -12.92 -4.74
C ASP A 112 -18.73 -13.13 -4.54
N LYS A 113 -19.10 -14.09 -3.68
CA LYS A 113 -20.49 -14.40 -3.31
C LYS A 113 -20.63 -14.36 -1.79
N LEU A 114 -21.53 -13.50 -1.30
CA LEU A 114 -21.82 -13.35 0.13
C LEU A 114 -22.73 -14.46 0.68
N LEU A 115 -23.49 -15.10 -0.19
CA LEU A 115 -24.43 -16.17 0.16
C LEU A 115 -24.05 -17.45 -0.60
N PRO A 116 -24.15 -18.62 0.04
CA PRO A 116 -24.01 -19.90 -0.66
C PRO A 116 -25.11 -20.06 -1.72
N ASP A 117 -24.83 -20.82 -2.78
CA ASP A 117 -25.84 -21.10 -3.81
C ASP A 117 -26.99 -21.93 -3.20
N LEU A 118 -28.24 -21.48 -3.43
CA LEU A 118 -29.46 -22.14 -2.94
C LEU A 118 -29.63 -23.54 -3.55
N HIS A 119 -30.18 -24.47 -2.77
CA HIS A 119 -30.54 -25.79 -3.27
C HIS A 119 -31.65 -25.68 -4.33
N PRO A 120 -31.67 -26.50 -5.40
CA PRO A 120 -32.70 -26.45 -6.43
C PRO A 120 -34.14 -26.53 -5.91
N ASP A 121 -34.38 -27.20 -4.78
CA ASP A 121 -35.71 -27.31 -4.17
C ASP A 121 -36.16 -26.02 -3.45
N ASP A 122 -35.22 -25.16 -3.06
CA ASP A 122 -35.46 -23.92 -2.31
C ASP A 122 -35.44 -22.66 -3.18
N GLN A 123 -35.28 -22.80 -4.51
CA GLN A 123 -35.21 -21.67 -5.45
C GLN A 123 -36.47 -20.78 -5.49
N ASN A 124 -37.58 -21.27 -4.94
CA ASN A 124 -38.85 -20.55 -4.92
C ASN A 124 -39.05 -19.67 -3.68
N ILE A 125 -38.12 -19.68 -2.72
CA ILE A 125 -38.16 -18.82 -1.53
C ILE A 125 -37.44 -17.51 -1.85
N PHE A 126 -38.08 -16.38 -1.60
CA PHE A 126 -37.45 -15.08 -1.80
C PHE A 126 -36.54 -14.72 -0.62
N THR A 127 -35.40 -14.10 -0.91
CA THR A 127 -34.48 -13.59 0.12
C THR A 127 -34.87 -12.17 0.53
N LEU A 128 -35.09 -11.95 1.82
CA LEU A 128 -35.33 -10.65 2.42
C LEU A 128 -34.05 -10.16 3.09
N VAL A 129 -33.38 -9.17 2.49
CA VAL A 129 -32.22 -8.51 3.11
C VAL A 129 -32.71 -7.38 3.99
N VAL A 130 -32.44 -7.47 5.29
CA VAL A 130 -32.83 -6.47 6.29
C VAL A 130 -31.56 -5.90 6.91
N ASP A 131 -31.42 -4.57 6.89
CA ASP A 131 -30.37 -3.89 7.64
C ASP A 131 -30.56 -4.14 9.15
N LEU A 132 -29.50 -4.07 9.96
CA LEU A 132 -29.56 -4.19 11.41
C LEU A 132 -29.77 -2.82 12.07
N THR A 133 -28.96 -1.84 11.64
CA THR A 133 -28.87 -0.52 12.24
C THR A 133 -30.06 0.33 11.81
N ASP A 134 -30.70 1.03 12.75
CA ASP A 134 -31.86 1.92 12.56
C ASP A 134 -33.16 1.27 12.02
N THR A 135 -33.14 -0.03 11.71
CA THR A 135 -34.29 -0.83 11.26
C THR A 135 -34.76 -1.81 12.34
N LEU A 136 -33.87 -2.68 12.82
CA LEU A 136 -34.15 -3.68 13.87
C LEU A 136 -33.70 -3.17 15.23
N VAL A 137 -32.64 -2.36 15.23
CA VAL A 137 -31.93 -1.92 16.43
C VAL A 137 -31.53 -0.46 16.30
N CYS A 138 -31.77 0.34 17.34
CA CYS A 138 -31.31 1.71 17.42
C CYS A 138 -30.15 1.81 18.42
N ASN A 139 -29.01 2.34 17.99
CA ASN A 139 -27.86 2.62 18.86
C ASN A 139 -27.90 4.08 19.30
N ASP A 140 -28.07 4.32 20.59
CA ASP A 140 -27.99 5.66 21.18
C ASP A 140 -26.67 5.80 21.96
N TRP A 141 -25.95 6.89 21.73
CA TRP A 141 -24.74 7.21 22.49
C TRP A 141 -24.98 8.41 23.40
N GLN A 142 -24.80 8.19 24.70
CA GLN A 142 -24.90 9.24 25.71
C GLN A 142 -23.57 9.41 26.42
N ARG A 143 -23.11 10.65 26.60
CA ARG A 143 -21.81 10.96 27.24
C ARG A 143 -21.66 10.33 28.64
N GLU A 144 -22.75 10.26 29.40
CA GLU A 144 -22.78 9.74 30.77
C GLU A 144 -22.86 8.21 30.84
N ARG A 145 -23.47 7.57 29.83
CA ARG A 145 -23.88 6.16 29.88
C ARG A 145 -23.24 5.28 28.80
N GLY A 146 -22.55 5.88 27.84
CA GLY A 146 -21.94 5.19 26.70
C GLY A 146 -22.94 4.79 25.62
N TRP A 147 -22.56 3.77 24.85
CA TRP A 147 -23.39 3.15 23.82
C TRP A 147 -24.49 2.29 24.45
N LYS A 148 -25.73 2.52 24.04
CA LYS A 148 -26.88 1.69 24.38
C LYS A 148 -27.60 1.25 23.12
N THR A 149 -27.90 -0.04 23.08
CA THR A 149 -28.55 -0.68 21.94
C THR A 149 -29.98 -1.00 22.32
N PHE A 150 -30.94 -0.41 21.61
CA PHE A 150 -32.37 -0.60 21.83
C PHE A 150 -32.97 -1.45 20.71
N LYS A 151 -33.62 -2.55 21.09
CA LYS A 151 -34.42 -3.36 20.14
C LYS A 151 -35.65 -2.58 19.72
N ARG A 152 -36.00 -2.62 18.45
CA ARG A 152 -37.26 -2.03 17.97
C ARG A 152 -38.45 -2.83 18.51
N PRO A 153 -39.51 -2.18 19.03
CA PRO A 153 -40.69 -2.90 19.51
C PRO A 153 -41.31 -3.76 18.41
N GLY A 154 -41.60 -5.02 18.72
CA GLY A 154 -42.21 -5.97 17.76
C GLY A 154 -41.23 -6.60 16.76
N VAL A 155 -39.92 -6.34 16.87
CA VAL A 155 -38.91 -6.90 15.97
C VAL A 155 -38.89 -8.43 15.97
N GLU A 156 -39.06 -9.04 17.15
CA GLU A 156 -39.05 -10.50 17.32
C GLU A 156 -40.24 -11.15 16.62
N ALA A 157 -41.44 -10.56 16.76
CA ALA A 157 -42.65 -11.03 16.10
C ALA A 157 -42.59 -10.84 14.57
N PHE A 158 -42.00 -9.73 14.12
CA PHE A 158 -41.76 -9.46 12.70
C PHE A 158 -40.85 -10.53 12.09
N LEU A 159 -39.68 -10.77 12.68
CA LEU A 159 -38.72 -11.76 12.17
C LEU A 159 -39.32 -13.17 12.17
N GLN A 160 -40.06 -13.53 13.22
CA GLN A 160 -40.72 -14.84 13.29
C GLN A 160 -41.76 -15.03 12.18
N HIS A 161 -42.53 -13.99 11.84
CA HIS A 161 -43.48 -14.07 10.75
C HIS A 161 -42.80 -14.13 9.38
N MET A 162 -41.78 -13.28 9.15
CA MET A 162 -41.10 -13.22 7.86
C MET A 162 -40.26 -14.48 7.58
N ALA A 163 -39.66 -15.08 8.60
CA ALA A 163 -38.88 -16.31 8.47
C ALA A 163 -39.69 -17.53 8.00
N THR A 164 -41.03 -17.48 8.04
CA THR A 164 -41.88 -18.55 7.51
C THR A 164 -42.07 -18.48 5.99
N MET A 165 -41.83 -17.31 5.38
CA MET A 165 -42.10 -17.05 3.96
C MET A 165 -40.85 -16.65 3.18
N TYR A 166 -39.83 -16.14 3.87
CA TYR A 166 -38.61 -15.59 3.29
C TYR A 166 -37.38 -16.14 3.97
N GLU A 167 -36.31 -16.27 3.21
CA GLU A 167 -34.96 -16.39 3.76
C GLU A 167 -34.53 -15.00 4.26
N VAL A 168 -34.52 -14.78 5.57
CA VAL A 168 -34.18 -13.48 6.15
C VAL A 168 -32.67 -13.37 6.33
N VAL A 169 -32.03 -12.48 5.58
CA VAL A 169 -30.61 -12.16 5.69
C VAL A 169 -30.46 -10.84 6.42
N VAL A 170 -29.79 -10.86 7.57
CA VAL A 170 -29.49 -9.63 8.32
C VAL A 170 -28.14 -9.10 7.85
N TYR A 171 -28.16 -7.91 7.27
CA TYR A 171 -26.96 -7.19 6.85
C TYR A 171 -26.61 -6.12 7.89
N SER A 172 -25.31 -5.90 8.15
CA SER A 172 -24.85 -4.82 9.02
C SER A 172 -23.69 -4.10 8.37
N ASP A 173 -23.75 -2.77 8.41
CA ASP A 173 -22.72 -1.85 7.96
C ASP A 173 -21.59 -1.66 8.98
N GLN A 174 -21.78 -2.15 10.21
CA GLN A 174 -20.78 -2.05 11.26
C GLN A 174 -19.65 -3.04 11.01
N VAL A 175 -18.43 -2.52 10.98
CA VAL A 175 -17.22 -3.36 10.89
C VAL A 175 -17.21 -4.29 12.11
N GLN A 176 -17.34 -5.60 11.88
CA GLN A 176 -17.09 -6.57 12.92
C GLN A 176 -15.61 -6.45 13.29
N MET A 177 -15.31 -5.75 14.39
CA MET A 177 -14.01 -5.89 15.04
C MET A 177 -13.95 -7.29 15.64
N VAL A 178 -13.68 -8.29 14.78
CA VAL A 178 -13.32 -9.63 15.21
C VAL A 178 -11.92 -9.54 15.79
N SER A 179 -11.82 -9.08 17.04
CA SER A 179 -10.61 -9.24 17.83
C SER A 179 -10.51 -10.73 18.16
N CYS A 180 -9.90 -11.51 17.27
CA CYS A 180 -9.36 -12.81 17.66
C CYS A 180 -8.25 -12.53 18.71
N PHE A 181 -8.56 -12.82 19.97
CA PHE A 181 -7.57 -13.06 21.03
C PHE A 181 -7.48 -14.56 21.27
#